data_AF-A0A3N1AQH0-F1
#
_entry.id   AF-A0A3N1AQH0-F1
#
_cell.length_a   1.000
_cell.length_b   1.000
_cell.length_c   1.000
_cell.angle_alpha   90.00
_cell.angle_beta   90.00
_cell.angle_gamma   90.00
#
_symmetry.space_group_name_H-M   'P 1'
#
loop_
_entity.id
_entity.type
_entity.pdbx_description
1 polymer ?
#
loop_
_entity_poly.entity_id
_entity_poly.type
_entity_poly.pdbx_seq_one_letter_code
_entity_poly.pdbx_strand_id
1 'polypeptide(L)'
;MTAEELVQALDEATDLPDGDGKIAELERIAAHADAAGQARIGFDARMALIETYNHHTERWRMLPAFGWCLNTFDRHPELFEPWDAELLRWYHKWAVATLRGTPRVGLAQTRAALDDMERRFTASGQSLQAVYNLRCKIADHVGDEAQARQWLDRWRTAPRDENSDCAGCDPSRQAELLAGWGEWEAALKIAEPVLSGAVGCTEQPEKALVAVIMPYLRLGRYADAAQAHVRAYRRHRHERDAFPYLAEHLRFCASVSQHQRGLAILGEHLEWFDRPYDDASAMEFAAAGALVCRLAAAAGHGDETIHRPEYGDRPAADLPVATLGAQLAATATELAGRFDARNGTDHQSRRIAGWLAAEPLTDAVELPADQPATGGEVGVPPAGGTPDVVSPLTLEGITAALNERGDRYFVDDDGVVGGKWGHAVIHFERLGEQQRVLHSRVLADRRLPADRLAEAYRFCNSWNHDRLLPKAYVHDTGSGELILAGDVSTDLAYGVSGAQLAALVNAAVITGAQFADAVAELP
;
A
#
# COMPACT_ATOMS: atom_id res chain seq x y z
N MET A 1 -35.78 -6.86 -11.77
CA MET A 1 -35.41 -7.36 -10.44
C MET A 1 -36.24 -6.62 -9.42
N THR A 2 -36.75 -7.31 -8.40
CA THR A 2 -37.37 -6.68 -7.23
C THR A 2 -36.29 -5.99 -6.38
N ALA A 3 -36.70 -5.16 -5.42
CA ALA A 3 -35.74 -4.53 -4.50
C ALA A 3 -34.97 -5.57 -3.67
N GLU A 4 -35.66 -6.63 -3.22
CA GLU A 4 -35.07 -7.73 -2.46
C GLU A 4 -34.05 -8.53 -3.28
N GLU A 5 -34.38 -8.82 -4.55
CA GLU A 5 -33.43 -9.46 -5.49
C GLU A 5 -32.19 -8.59 -5.74
N LEU A 6 -32.31 -7.26 -5.72
CA LEU A 6 -31.17 -6.36 -5.90
C LEU A 6 -30.28 -6.27 -4.65
N VAL A 7 -30.86 -6.30 -3.45
CA VAL A 7 -30.09 -6.36 -2.20
C VAL A 7 -29.30 -7.65 -2.14
N GLN A 8 -29.95 -8.79 -2.41
CA GLN A 8 -29.26 -10.08 -2.44
C GLN A 8 -28.12 -10.11 -3.47
N ALA A 9 -28.36 -9.61 -4.69
CA ALA A 9 -27.33 -9.55 -5.71
C ALA A 9 -26.15 -8.65 -5.30
N LEU A 10 -26.41 -7.56 -4.56
CA LEU A 10 -25.37 -6.68 -4.06
C LEU A 10 -24.52 -7.36 -2.97
N ASP A 11 -25.16 -8.06 -2.03
CA ASP A 11 -24.45 -8.82 -1.00
C ASP A 11 -23.53 -9.86 -1.65
N GLU A 12 -24.08 -10.65 -2.60
CA GLU A 12 -23.32 -11.64 -3.36
C GLU A 12 -22.17 -11.02 -4.18
N ALA A 13 -22.39 -9.85 -4.79
CA ALA A 13 -21.37 -9.15 -5.56
C ALA A 13 -20.24 -8.58 -4.68
N THR A 14 -20.57 -8.15 -3.46
CA THR A 14 -19.58 -7.57 -2.52
C THR A 14 -18.58 -8.63 -2.04
N ASP A 15 -19.04 -9.88 -1.90
CA ASP A 15 -18.21 -11.04 -1.54
C ASP A 15 -17.31 -11.56 -2.66
N LEU A 16 -17.50 -11.08 -3.91
CA LEU A 16 -16.62 -11.45 -5.01
C LEU A 16 -15.20 -10.89 -4.78
N PRO A 17 -14.15 -11.62 -5.23
CA PRO A 17 -12.81 -11.06 -5.32
C PRO A 17 -12.83 -9.81 -6.20
N ASP A 18 -12.04 -8.80 -5.83
CA ASP A 18 -11.88 -7.61 -6.65
C ASP A 18 -11.36 -8.00 -8.04
N GLY A 19 -12.05 -7.53 -9.07
CA GLY A 19 -11.86 -8.02 -10.43
C GLY A 19 -12.86 -7.45 -11.43
N ASP A 20 -12.59 -7.64 -12.72
CA ASP A 20 -13.47 -7.16 -13.79
C ASP A 20 -14.89 -7.76 -13.70
N GLY A 21 -15.00 -9.00 -13.18
CA GLY A 21 -16.28 -9.65 -12.93
C GLY A 21 -17.12 -8.95 -11.85
N LYS A 22 -16.49 -8.58 -10.72
CA LYS A 22 -17.13 -7.81 -9.65
C LYS A 22 -17.56 -6.44 -10.14
N ILE A 23 -16.69 -5.75 -10.89
CA ILE A 23 -17.00 -4.44 -11.49
C ILE A 23 -18.23 -4.56 -12.40
N ALA A 24 -18.25 -5.51 -13.33
CA ALA A 24 -19.36 -5.68 -14.26
C ALA A 24 -20.68 -5.96 -13.54
N GLU A 25 -20.64 -6.77 -12.48
CA GLU A 25 -21.83 -7.10 -11.70
C GLU A 25 -22.34 -5.91 -10.88
N LEU A 26 -21.46 -5.16 -10.21
CA LEU A 26 -21.84 -3.95 -9.48
C LEU A 26 -22.36 -2.85 -10.42
N GLU A 27 -21.77 -2.68 -11.62
CA GLU A 27 -22.29 -1.77 -12.65
C GLU A 27 -23.69 -2.17 -13.11
N ARG A 28 -23.92 -3.48 -13.31
CA ARG A 28 -25.23 -4.04 -13.65
C ARG A 28 -26.25 -3.77 -12.55
N ILE A 29 -25.89 -4.00 -11.28
CA ILE A 29 -26.77 -3.76 -10.11
C ILE A 29 -27.11 -2.27 -10.02
N ALA A 30 -26.11 -1.39 -10.13
CA ALA A 30 -26.30 0.06 -10.10
C ALA A 30 -27.28 0.53 -11.20
N ALA A 31 -27.16 0.01 -12.42
CA ALA A 31 -28.07 0.34 -13.52
C ALA A 31 -29.51 -0.16 -13.28
N HIS A 32 -29.69 -1.33 -12.68
CA HIS A 32 -31.02 -1.84 -12.32
C HIS A 32 -31.64 -1.06 -11.16
N ALA A 33 -30.84 -0.67 -10.17
CA ALA A 33 -31.27 0.17 -9.05
C ALA A 33 -31.76 1.54 -9.56
N ASP A 34 -31.02 2.17 -10.48
CA ASP A 34 -31.42 3.43 -11.11
C ASP A 34 -32.76 3.29 -11.86
N ALA A 35 -32.92 2.24 -12.66
CA ALA A 35 -34.15 1.98 -13.43
C ALA A 35 -35.36 1.70 -12.52
N ALA A 36 -35.14 1.13 -11.34
CA ALA A 36 -36.16 0.83 -10.35
C ALA A 36 -36.42 1.98 -9.35
N GLY A 37 -35.68 3.09 -9.44
CA GLY A 37 -35.76 4.21 -8.48
C GLY A 37 -35.26 3.86 -7.08
N GLN A 38 -34.40 2.85 -6.94
CA GLN A 38 -33.87 2.36 -5.66
C GLN A 38 -32.57 3.09 -5.31
N ALA A 39 -32.67 4.36 -4.91
CA ALA A 39 -31.52 5.23 -4.68
C ALA A 39 -30.52 4.70 -3.65
N ARG A 40 -31.00 4.05 -2.57
CA ARG A 40 -30.13 3.47 -1.54
C ARG A 40 -29.26 2.34 -2.09
N ILE A 41 -29.87 1.37 -2.76
CA ILE A 41 -29.15 0.25 -3.40
C ILE A 41 -28.17 0.78 -4.45
N GLY A 42 -28.59 1.79 -5.23
CA GLY A 42 -27.73 2.44 -6.22
C GLY A 42 -26.52 3.16 -5.62
N PHE A 43 -26.63 3.64 -4.37
CA PHE A 43 -25.54 4.21 -3.60
C PHE A 43 -24.60 3.11 -3.12
N ASP A 44 -25.12 2.08 -2.44
CA ASP A 44 -24.30 1.00 -1.87
C ASP A 44 -23.49 0.27 -2.97
N ALA A 45 -24.12 -0.02 -4.12
CA ALA A 45 -23.43 -0.62 -5.28
C ALA A 45 -22.29 0.26 -5.82
N ARG A 46 -22.47 1.59 -5.82
CA ARG A 46 -21.45 2.54 -6.28
C ARG A 46 -20.36 2.79 -5.26
N MET A 47 -20.67 2.71 -3.97
CA MET A 47 -19.66 2.72 -2.91
C MET A 47 -18.75 1.50 -3.03
N ALA A 48 -19.31 0.30 -3.24
CA ALA A 48 -18.54 -0.90 -3.52
C ALA A 48 -17.70 -0.78 -4.81
N LEU A 49 -18.24 -0.17 -5.88
CA LEU A 49 -17.46 0.11 -7.10
C LEU A 49 -16.26 1.01 -6.85
N ILE A 50 -16.40 2.05 -6.02
CA ILE A 50 -15.30 2.97 -5.70
C ILE A 50 -14.15 2.21 -5.04
N GLU A 51 -14.44 1.30 -4.10
CA GLU A 51 -13.42 0.45 -3.47
C GLU A 51 -12.75 -0.48 -4.49
N THR A 52 -13.53 -1.22 -5.28
CA THR A 52 -12.97 -2.14 -6.26
C THR A 52 -12.13 -1.39 -7.30
N TYR A 53 -12.55 -0.20 -7.76
CA TYR A 53 -11.74 0.62 -8.65
C TYR A 53 -10.43 1.11 -8.00
N ASN A 54 -10.43 1.40 -6.70
CA ASN A 54 -9.24 1.86 -6.00
C ASN A 54 -8.13 0.80 -5.96
N HIS A 55 -8.49 -0.49 -5.89
CA HIS A 55 -7.56 -1.60 -5.73
C HIS A 55 -7.28 -2.40 -7.01
N HIS A 56 -8.19 -2.43 -7.99
CA HIS A 56 -8.10 -3.36 -9.12
C HIS A 56 -7.76 -2.71 -10.48
N THR A 57 -8.18 -1.47 -10.74
CA THR A 57 -8.10 -0.91 -12.10
C THR A 57 -7.79 0.59 -12.11
N GLU A 58 -7.98 1.26 -13.25
CA GLU A 58 -7.64 2.67 -13.37
C GLU A 58 -8.51 3.53 -12.45
N ARG A 59 -7.88 4.16 -11.45
CA ARG A 59 -8.59 4.82 -10.34
C ARG A 59 -9.54 5.92 -10.79
N TRP A 60 -9.27 6.57 -11.92
CA TRP A 60 -10.13 7.63 -12.48
C TRP A 60 -11.57 7.16 -12.78
N ARG A 61 -11.79 5.84 -12.95
CA ARG A 61 -13.12 5.26 -13.14
C ARG A 61 -14.03 5.42 -11.92
N MET A 62 -13.48 5.68 -10.72
CA MET A 62 -14.30 5.93 -9.54
C MET A 62 -15.04 7.28 -9.58
N LEU A 63 -14.58 8.23 -10.39
CA LEU A 63 -15.08 9.61 -10.35
C LEU A 63 -16.58 9.75 -10.69
N PRO A 64 -17.14 9.08 -11.73
CA PRO A 64 -18.57 9.13 -12.00
C PRO A 64 -19.41 8.50 -10.89
N ALA A 65 -18.97 7.35 -10.34
CA ALA A 65 -19.65 6.67 -9.24
C ALA A 65 -19.68 7.57 -7.99
N PHE A 66 -18.53 8.16 -7.63
CA PHE A 66 -18.41 9.08 -6.51
C PHE A 66 -19.29 10.33 -6.70
N GLY A 67 -19.25 10.95 -7.88
CA GLY A 67 -20.07 12.13 -8.17
C GLY A 67 -21.58 11.85 -8.07
N TRP A 68 -22.00 10.65 -8.49
CA TRP A 68 -23.38 10.19 -8.30
C TRP A 68 -23.71 10.03 -6.81
N CYS A 69 -22.88 9.31 -6.05
CA CYS A 69 -23.10 9.09 -4.61
C CYS A 69 -23.20 10.41 -3.84
N LEU A 70 -22.29 11.34 -4.11
CA LEU A 70 -22.29 12.66 -3.48
C LEU A 70 -23.59 13.44 -3.75
N ASN A 71 -24.03 13.48 -5.02
CA ASN A 71 -25.25 14.16 -5.39
C ASN A 71 -26.52 13.46 -4.86
N THR A 72 -26.54 12.13 -4.78
CA THR A 72 -27.66 11.38 -4.20
C THR A 72 -27.75 11.65 -2.70
N PHE A 73 -26.61 11.64 -2.00
CA PHE A 73 -26.52 11.99 -0.58
C PHE A 73 -27.04 13.41 -0.31
N ASP A 74 -26.67 14.38 -1.14
CA ASP A 74 -27.11 15.77 -0.99
C ASP A 74 -28.62 15.97 -1.22
N ARG A 75 -29.21 15.20 -2.15
CA ARG A 75 -30.64 15.32 -2.49
C ARG A 75 -31.56 14.56 -1.54
N HIS A 76 -31.07 13.45 -1.02
CA HIS A 76 -31.86 12.51 -0.21
C HIS A 76 -31.14 12.15 1.09
N PRO A 77 -30.74 13.13 1.92
CA PRO A 77 -30.02 12.86 3.17
C PRO A 77 -30.82 11.96 4.13
N GLU A 78 -32.15 11.93 4.01
CA GLU A 78 -33.04 11.07 4.79
C GLU A 78 -32.85 9.55 4.56
N LEU A 79 -32.16 9.15 3.49
CA LEU A 79 -31.90 7.74 3.15
C LEU A 79 -30.61 7.20 3.78
N PHE A 80 -29.84 8.06 4.45
CA PHE A 80 -28.47 7.76 4.87
C PHE A 80 -28.28 7.94 6.36
N GLU A 81 -27.45 7.06 6.92
CA GLU A 81 -27.06 7.05 8.31
C GLU A 81 -25.76 7.86 8.52
N PRO A 82 -25.40 8.21 9.75
CA PRO A 82 -24.17 8.98 10.02
C PRO A 82 -22.89 8.32 9.47
N TRP A 83 -22.82 6.98 9.50
CA TRP A 83 -21.67 6.23 8.99
C TRP A 83 -21.53 6.34 7.47
N ASP A 84 -22.63 6.52 6.72
CA ASP A 84 -22.57 6.75 5.27
C ASP A 84 -21.84 8.07 4.99
N ALA A 85 -22.11 9.09 5.80
CA ALA A 85 -21.47 10.39 5.69
C ALA A 85 -19.97 10.30 5.98
N GLU A 86 -19.57 9.49 6.96
CA GLU A 86 -18.16 9.20 7.30
C GLU A 86 -17.44 8.51 6.14
N LEU A 87 -18.02 7.43 5.62
CA LEU A 87 -17.45 6.69 4.50
C LEU A 87 -17.37 7.53 3.22
N LEU A 88 -18.40 8.32 2.94
CA LEU A 88 -18.43 9.22 1.78
C LEU A 88 -17.35 10.31 1.90
N ARG A 89 -17.06 10.84 3.11
CA ARG A 89 -15.93 11.76 3.33
C ARG A 89 -14.60 11.08 3.03
N TRP A 90 -14.45 9.82 3.44
CA TRP A 90 -13.24 9.05 3.15
C TRP A 90 -13.03 8.88 1.64
N TYR A 91 -14.07 8.46 0.91
CA TYR A 91 -13.99 8.32 -0.56
C TYR A 91 -13.87 9.64 -1.30
N HIS A 92 -14.35 10.76 -0.72
CA HIS A 92 -14.10 12.08 -1.28
C HIS A 92 -12.60 12.37 -1.36
N LYS A 93 -11.82 11.98 -0.33
CA LYS A 93 -10.36 12.09 -0.38
C LYS A 93 -9.77 11.27 -1.53
N TRP A 94 -10.24 10.04 -1.72
CA TRP A 94 -9.75 9.15 -2.79
C TRP A 94 -10.08 9.69 -4.18
N ALA A 95 -11.31 10.15 -4.38
CA ALA A 95 -11.75 10.77 -5.63
C ALA A 95 -10.89 12.01 -5.95
N VAL A 96 -10.65 12.89 -4.99
CA VAL A 96 -9.81 14.09 -5.20
C VAL A 96 -8.34 13.72 -5.41
N ALA A 97 -7.81 12.75 -4.66
CA ALA A 97 -6.43 12.27 -4.83
C ALA A 97 -6.17 11.72 -6.24
N THR A 98 -7.16 11.05 -6.81
CA THR A 98 -7.13 10.48 -8.17
C THR A 98 -6.97 11.54 -9.26
N LEU A 99 -7.46 12.77 -9.03
CA LEU A 99 -7.37 13.87 -10.00
C LEU A 99 -5.93 14.35 -10.26
N ARG A 100 -4.98 14.00 -9.38
CA ARG A 100 -3.55 14.23 -9.63
C ARG A 100 -2.99 13.24 -10.65
N GLY A 101 -3.46 12.00 -10.62
CA GLY A 101 -2.93 10.88 -11.41
C GLY A 101 -3.45 10.78 -12.83
N THR A 102 -4.36 11.67 -13.26
CA THR A 102 -4.93 11.61 -14.62
C THR A 102 -5.08 12.97 -15.28
N PRO A 103 -4.74 13.12 -16.58
CA PRO A 103 -4.97 14.34 -17.35
C PRO A 103 -6.39 14.39 -17.95
N ARG A 104 -7.22 13.36 -17.74
CA ARG A 104 -8.59 13.28 -18.29
C ARG A 104 -9.54 14.34 -17.72
N VAL A 105 -9.26 14.84 -16.52
CA VAL A 105 -10.08 15.85 -15.84
C VAL A 105 -9.35 17.19 -15.80
N GLY A 106 -10.02 18.25 -16.25
CA GLY A 106 -9.42 19.58 -16.36
C GLY A 106 -9.01 20.17 -15.01
N LEU A 107 -7.95 21.00 -14.98
CA LEU A 107 -7.46 21.62 -13.75
C LEU A 107 -8.52 22.45 -13.01
N ALA A 108 -9.40 23.13 -13.74
CA ALA A 108 -10.52 23.88 -13.15
C ALA A 108 -11.48 22.96 -12.39
N GLN A 109 -11.80 21.78 -12.93
CA GLN A 109 -12.64 20.79 -12.26
C GLN A 109 -11.94 20.21 -11.03
N THR A 110 -10.63 19.95 -11.11
CA THR A 110 -9.85 19.50 -9.95
C THR A 110 -9.84 20.52 -8.82
N ARG A 111 -9.65 21.81 -9.14
CA ARG A 111 -9.74 22.89 -8.15
C ARG A 111 -11.14 22.99 -7.56
N ALA A 112 -12.18 22.90 -8.38
CA ALA A 112 -13.56 22.92 -7.92
C ALA A 112 -13.88 21.74 -6.97
N ALA A 113 -13.34 20.55 -7.25
CA ALA A 113 -13.49 19.39 -6.36
C ALA A 113 -12.78 19.60 -5.01
N LEU A 114 -11.57 20.18 -5.00
CA LEU A 114 -10.88 20.56 -3.77
C LEU A 114 -11.66 21.61 -2.97
N ASP A 115 -12.19 22.64 -3.64
CA ASP A 115 -12.99 23.69 -3.01
C ASP A 115 -14.29 23.11 -2.43
N ASP A 116 -14.91 22.14 -3.11
CA ASP A 116 -16.09 21.45 -2.60
C ASP A 116 -15.79 20.59 -1.37
N MET A 117 -14.71 19.81 -1.42
CA MET A 117 -14.23 19.04 -0.27
C MET A 117 -13.95 19.94 0.94
N GLU A 118 -13.27 21.08 0.75
CA GLU A 118 -13.00 22.05 1.82
C GLU A 118 -14.27 22.63 2.44
N ARG A 119 -15.25 23.01 1.61
CA ARG A 119 -16.55 23.49 2.09
C ARG A 119 -17.27 22.45 2.94
N ARG A 120 -17.29 21.19 2.49
CA ARG A 120 -17.97 20.09 3.19
C ARG A 120 -17.29 19.72 4.50
N PHE A 121 -15.96 19.65 4.51
CA PHE A 121 -15.20 19.37 5.73
C PHE A 121 -15.39 20.49 6.75
N THR A 122 -15.36 21.75 6.30
CA THR A 122 -15.65 22.91 7.17
C THR A 122 -17.08 22.84 7.75
N ALA A 123 -18.08 22.56 6.90
CA ALA A 123 -19.48 22.48 7.32
C ALA A 123 -19.75 21.34 8.31
N SER A 124 -18.96 20.26 8.26
CA SER A 124 -19.06 19.10 9.17
C SER A 124 -18.09 19.18 10.36
N GLY A 125 -17.40 20.31 10.55
CA GLY A 125 -16.47 20.51 11.66
C GLY A 125 -15.21 19.63 11.63
N GLN A 126 -14.89 19.06 10.46
CA GLN A 126 -13.76 18.17 10.25
C GLN A 126 -12.45 18.95 10.07
N SER A 127 -11.33 18.30 10.33
CA SER A 127 -10.03 18.92 10.10
C SER A 127 -9.76 19.09 8.60
N LEU A 128 -9.24 20.26 8.23
CA LEU A 128 -8.79 20.53 6.86
C LEU A 128 -7.40 19.94 6.54
N GLN A 129 -6.82 19.15 7.45
CA GLN A 129 -5.50 18.54 7.28
C GLN A 129 -5.40 17.72 5.98
N ALA A 130 -6.39 16.86 5.70
CA ALA A 130 -6.46 16.10 4.45
C ALA A 130 -6.63 16.99 3.20
N VAL A 131 -7.42 18.06 3.32
CA VAL A 131 -7.60 19.04 2.23
C VAL A 131 -6.29 19.74 1.91
N TYR A 132 -5.54 20.18 2.92
CA TYR A 132 -4.26 20.86 2.75
C TYR A 132 -3.20 19.94 2.10
N ASN A 133 -3.15 18.67 2.50
CA ASN A 133 -2.32 17.65 1.83
C ASN A 133 -2.65 17.56 0.33
N LEU A 134 -3.93 17.41 -0.03
CA LEU A 134 -4.34 17.29 -1.44
C LEU A 134 -4.11 18.57 -2.24
N ARG A 135 -4.35 19.75 -1.65
CA ARG A 135 -4.01 21.05 -2.27
C ARG A 135 -2.51 21.19 -2.50
N CYS A 136 -1.69 20.79 -1.53
CA CYS A 136 -0.23 20.79 -1.65
C CYS A 136 0.21 19.95 -2.87
N LYS A 137 -0.28 18.70 -2.97
CA LYS A 137 0.07 17.80 -4.08
C LYS A 137 -0.39 18.29 -5.44
N ILE A 138 -1.55 18.96 -5.53
CA ILE A 138 -2.00 19.54 -6.80
C ILE A 138 -1.18 20.78 -7.17
N ALA A 139 -0.84 21.64 -6.21
CA ALA A 139 0.01 22.80 -6.45
C ALA A 139 1.43 22.38 -6.91
N ASP A 140 2.01 21.37 -6.26
CA ASP A 140 3.28 20.77 -6.67
C ASP A 140 3.20 20.17 -8.08
N HIS A 141 2.16 19.40 -8.36
CA HIS A 141 1.94 18.78 -9.67
C HIS A 141 1.85 19.80 -10.83
N VAL A 142 1.32 21.00 -10.60
CA VAL A 142 1.26 22.05 -11.64
C VAL A 142 2.52 22.93 -11.66
N GLY A 143 3.49 22.68 -10.77
CA GLY A 143 4.74 23.44 -10.67
C GLY A 143 4.63 24.76 -9.91
N ASP A 144 3.56 24.97 -9.14
CA ASP A 144 3.42 26.13 -8.24
C ASP A 144 4.02 25.78 -6.86
N GLU A 145 5.35 25.66 -6.82
CA GLU A 145 6.09 25.30 -5.61
C GLU A 145 5.82 26.27 -4.46
N ALA A 146 5.71 27.58 -4.75
CA ALA A 146 5.45 28.60 -3.73
C ALA A 146 4.11 28.36 -3.03
N GLN A 147 3.07 28.02 -3.79
CA GLN A 147 1.77 27.66 -3.22
C GLN A 147 1.81 26.28 -2.54
N ALA A 148 2.50 25.30 -3.11
CA ALA A 148 2.63 23.97 -2.54
C ALA A 148 3.26 24.02 -1.14
N ARG A 149 4.31 24.82 -0.94
CA ARG A 149 4.95 25.05 0.36
C ARG A 149 4.01 25.66 1.39
N GLN A 150 3.21 26.65 1.00
CA GLN A 150 2.20 27.23 1.89
C GLN A 150 1.17 26.18 2.35
N TRP A 151 0.76 25.28 1.45
CA TRP A 151 -0.13 24.18 1.80
C TRP A 151 0.55 23.11 2.66
N LEU A 152 1.84 22.83 2.44
CA LEU A 152 2.63 21.93 3.27
C LEU A 152 2.72 22.44 4.71
N ASP A 153 2.96 23.74 4.91
CA ASP A 153 3.00 24.33 6.24
C ASP A 153 1.65 24.20 6.95
N ARG A 154 0.55 24.51 6.25
CA ARG A 154 -0.81 24.34 6.79
C ARG A 154 -1.11 22.88 7.11
N TRP A 155 -0.73 21.96 6.22
CA TRP A 155 -0.89 20.51 6.42
C TRP A 155 -0.18 20.05 7.70
N ARG A 156 1.07 20.47 7.92
CA ARG A 156 1.86 20.11 9.11
C ARG A 156 1.27 20.62 10.42
N THR A 157 0.65 21.79 10.40
CA THR A 157 0.13 22.43 11.63
C THR A 157 -1.34 22.13 11.91
N ALA A 158 -2.08 21.63 10.93
CA ALA A 158 -3.49 21.33 11.10
C ALA A 158 -3.71 20.15 12.07
N PRO A 159 -4.75 20.19 12.92
CA PRO A 159 -5.07 19.09 13.80
C PRO A 159 -5.39 17.82 12.99
N ARG A 160 -5.15 16.65 13.58
CA ARG A 160 -5.51 15.37 12.96
C ARG A 160 -6.89 14.92 13.45
N ASP A 161 -7.58 14.15 12.63
CA ASP A 161 -8.93 13.62 12.86
C ASP A 161 -9.09 12.25 12.17
N GLU A 162 -10.30 11.68 12.21
CA GLU A 162 -10.66 10.43 11.52
C GLU A 162 -10.43 10.47 10.00
N ASN A 163 -10.48 11.67 9.39
CA ASN A 163 -10.30 11.85 7.95
C ASN A 163 -8.82 12.06 7.57
N SER A 164 -7.92 12.08 8.55
CA SER A 164 -6.48 12.20 8.31
C SER A 164 -5.90 10.90 7.76
N ASP A 165 -4.95 10.98 6.83
CA ASP A 165 -4.22 9.79 6.38
C ASP A 165 -3.37 9.21 7.52
N CYS A 166 -2.88 7.95 7.40
CA CYS A 166 -2.05 7.31 8.43
C CYS A 166 -0.89 8.20 8.92
N ALA A 167 -0.74 8.32 10.25
CA ALA A 167 0.29 9.15 10.90
C ALA A 167 1.71 8.72 10.53
N GLY A 168 1.93 7.43 10.27
CA GLY A 168 3.21 6.91 9.79
C GLY A 168 3.49 7.18 8.31
N CYS A 169 2.46 7.46 7.50
CA CYS A 169 2.63 7.70 6.06
C CYS A 169 2.81 9.17 5.68
N ASP A 170 2.36 10.11 6.52
CA ASP A 170 2.51 11.55 6.24
C ASP A 170 3.97 12.00 6.15
N PRO A 171 4.89 11.59 7.04
CA PRO A 171 6.29 11.98 6.95
C PRO A 171 6.93 11.58 5.61
N SER A 172 6.65 10.38 5.10
CA SER A 172 7.17 9.88 3.82
C SER A 172 6.68 10.73 2.64
N ARG A 173 5.39 11.07 2.61
CA ARG A 173 4.80 11.93 1.56
C ARG A 173 5.34 13.37 1.61
N GLN A 174 5.63 13.88 2.81
CA GLN A 174 6.27 15.19 2.97
C GLN A 174 7.75 15.16 2.55
N ALA A 175 8.45 14.05 2.80
CA ALA A 175 9.81 13.84 2.33
C ALA A 175 9.88 13.82 0.79
N GLU A 176 8.92 13.17 0.12
CA GLU A 176 8.81 13.17 -1.35
C GLU A 176 8.73 14.59 -1.93
N LEU A 177 7.89 15.45 -1.36
CA LEU A 177 7.78 16.86 -1.78
C LEU A 177 9.09 17.63 -1.57
N LEU A 178 9.68 17.52 -0.38
CA LEU A 178 10.94 18.20 -0.06
C LEU A 178 12.08 17.74 -0.95
N ALA A 179 12.16 16.43 -1.23
CA ALA A 179 13.12 15.87 -2.18
C ALA A 179 12.85 16.41 -3.60
N GLY A 180 11.58 16.52 -4.02
CA GLY A 180 11.21 17.13 -5.29
C GLY A 180 11.70 18.57 -5.45
N TRP A 181 11.74 19.35 -4.36
CA TRP A 181 12.24 20.73 -4.34
C TRP A 181 13.74 20.85 -4.06
N GLY A 182 14.45 19.73 -3.95
CA GLY A 182 15.88 19.71 -3.71
C GLY A 182 16.32 19.96 -2.27
N GLU A 183 15.40 19.87 -1.30
CA GLU A 183 15.71 19.99 0.13
C GLU A 183 16.05 18.62 0.73
N TRP A 184 17.19 18.07 0.33
CA TRP A 184 17.62 16.71 0.65
C TRP A 184 17.70 16.45 2.15
N GLU A 185 18.34 17.34 2.91
CA GLU A 185 18.49 17.20 4.35
C GLU A 185 17.15 17.31 5.08
N ALA A 186 16.25 18.17 4.60
CA ALA A 186 14.92 18.31 5.18
C ALA A 186 14.08 17.05 4.93
N ALA A 187 14.19 16.45 3.74
CA ALA A 187 13.52 15.19 3.40
C ALA A 187 13.97 14.04 4.30
N LEU A 188 15.29 13.92 4.56
CA LEU A 188 15.80 12.93 5.51
C LEU A 188 15.27 13.18 6.92
N LYS A 189 15.36 14.43 7.38
CA LYS A 189 14.94 14.80 8.74
C LYS A 189 13.47 14.50 8.99
N ILE A 190 12.58 14.78 8.04
CA ILE A 190 11.15 14.53 8.22
C ILE A 190 10.85 13.02 8.20
N ALA A 191 11.55 12.22 7.40
CA ALA A 191 11.36 10.78 7.33
C ALA A 191 11.95 10.00 8.53
N GLU A 192 12.90 10.60 9.27
CA GLU A 192 13.63 9.95 10.37
C GLU A 192 12.75 9.19 11.39
N PRO A 193 11.61 9.72 11.88
CA PRO A 193 10.77 8.97 12.83
C PRO A 193 10.22 7.66 12.26
N VAL A 194 10.01 7.59 10.94
CA VAL A 194 9.53 6.38 10.26
C VAL A 194 10.69 5.42 10.02
N LEU A 195 11.84 5.94 9.59
CA LEU A 195 13.04 5.14 9.31
C LEU A 195 13.62 4.49 10.58
N SER A 196 13.55 5.20 11.71
CA SER A 196 13.97 4.70 13.04
C SER A 196 12.95 3.78 13.70
N GLY A 197 11.74 3.64 13.14
CA GLY A 197 10.65 2.83 13.72
C GLY A 197 9.94 3.50 14.90
N ALA A 198 10.17 4.78 15.17
CA ALA A 198 9.48 5.54 16.21
C ALA A 198 7.98 5.74 15.91
N VAL A 199 7.58 5.64 14.64
CA VAL A 199 6.17 5.61 14.21
C VAL A 199 5.91 4.36 13.38
N GLY A 200 5.00 3.51 13.87
CA GLY A 200 4.62 2.26 13.21
C GLY A 200 3.51 2.44 12.17
N CYS A 201 3.65 1.76 11.03
CA CYS A 201 2.62 1.59 10.01
C CYS A 201 2.95 0.36 9.17
N THR A 202 1.95 -0.41 8.74
CA THR A 202 2.14 -1.64 7.95
C THR A 202 2.68 -1.39 6.55
N GLU A 203 2.56 -0.18 6.02
CA GLU A 203 3.13 0.24 4.72
C GLU A 203 4.53 0.85 4.85
N GLN A 204 5.02 1.00 6.09
CA GLN A 204 6.30 1.61 6.41
C GLN A 204 7.24 0.55 6.99
N PRO A 205 8.57 0.72 6.84
CA PRO A 205 9.25 1.91 6.30
C PRO A 205 9.52 1.85 4.80
N GLU A 206 9.02 0.88 4.04
CA GLU A 206 9.39 0.72 2.63
C GLU A 206 9.05 1.95 1.76
N LYS A 207 7.92 2.61 2.02
CA LYS A 207 7.57 3.88 1.35
C LYS A 207 8.50 5.04 1.77
N ALA A 208 8.81 5.16 3.06
CA ALA A 208 9.77 6.16 3.56
C ALA A 208 11.16 5.97 2.94
N LEU A 209 11.61 4.72 2.83
CA LEU A 209 12.90 4.36 2.24
C LEU A 209 12.98 4.84 0.79
N VAL A 210 11.94 4.63 0.00
CA VAL A 210 11.89 5.15 -1.38
C VAL A 210 11.98 6.67 -1.44
N ALA A 211 11.22 7.38 -0.59
CA ALA A 211 11.25 8.83 -0.53
C ALA A 211 12.65 9.42 -0.24
N VAL A 212 13.53 8.66 0.43
CA VAL A 212 14.87 9.10 0.82
C VAL A 212 16.01 8.58 -0.05
N ILE A 213 15.76 7.73 -1.05
CA ILE A 213 16.81 7.23 -1.95
C ILE A 213 17.57 8.37 -2.63
N MET A 214 16.86 9.27 -3.32
CA MET A 214 17.50 10.40 -4.00
C MET A 214 18.16 11.39 -3.04
N PRO A 215 17.54 11.78 -1.91
CA PRO A 215 18.23 12.51 -0.85
C PRO A 215 19.56 11.88 -0.43
N TYR A 216 19.61 10.56 -0.18
CA TYR A 216 20.88 9.89 0.15
C TYR A 216 21.90 10.01 -0.98
N LEU A 217 21.50 9.75 -2.22
CA LEU A 217 22.38 9.87 -3.38
C LEU A 217 22.94 11.29 -3.57
N ARG A 218 22.09 12.31 -3.43
CA ARG A 218 22.46 13.73 -3.58
C ARG A 218 23.39 14.23 -2.48
N LEU A 219 23.34 13.61 -1.30
CA LEU A 219 24.21 13.89 -0.16
C LEU A 219 25.46 13.00 -0.13
N GLY A 220 25.71 12.19 -1.17
CA GLY A 220 26.87 11.29 -1.24
C GLY A 220 26.79 10.08 -0.30
N ARG A 221 25.62 9.81 0.29
CA ARG A 221 25.36 8.68 1.19
C ARG A 221 24.98 7.43 0.39
N TYR A 222 25.86 7.01 -0.51
CA TYR A 222 25.56 5.96 -1.49
C TYR A 222 25.23 4.59 -0.88
N ALA A 223 25.89 4.21 0.22
CA ALA A 223 25.61 2.96 0.92
C ALA A 223 24.20 2.94 1.53
N ASP A 224 23.76 4.06 2.12
CA ASP A 224 22.42 4.19 2.68
C ASP A 224 21.35 4.14 1.58
N ALA A 225 21.62 4.78 0.43
CA ALA A 225 20.75 4.68 -0.75
C ALA A 225 20.63 3.24 -1.26
N ALA A 226 21.74 2.50 -1.33
CA ALA A 226 21.74 1.09 -1.73
C ALA A 226 20.95 0.21 -0.76
N GLN A 227 21.10 0.44 0.55
CA GLN A 227 20.33 -0.27 1.57
C GLN A 227 18.83 0.04 1.49
N ALA A 228 18.47 1.31 1.30
CA ALA A 228 17.09 1.73 1.11
C ALA A 228 16.47 1.10 -0.14
N HIS A 229 17.19 1.12 -1.27
CA HIS A 229 16.77 0.49 -2.52
C HIS A 229 16.50 -1.00 -2.33
N VAL A 230 17.49 -1.74 -1.81
CA VAL A 230 17.38 -3.20 -1.68
C VAL A 230 16.26 -3.56 -0.70
N ARG A 231 16.18 -2.91 0.47
CA ARG A 231 15.15 -3.22 1.47
C ARG A 231 13.74 -2.94 0.95
N ALA A 232 13.51 -1.77 0.35
CA ALA A 232 12.19 -1.42 -0.15
C ALA A 232 11.78 -2.24 -1.38
N TYR A 233 12.72 -2.51 -2.31
CA TYR A 233 12.41 -3.26 -3.54
C TYR A 233 11.95 -4.69 -3.27
N ARG A 234 12.47 -5.35 -2.22
CA ARG A 234 12.04 -6.70 -1.82
C ARG A 234 10.54 -6.84 -1.65
N ARG A 235 9.91 -5.81 -1.10
CA ARG A 235 8.47 -5.73 -0.90
C ARG A 235 7.78 -5.25 -2.18
N HIS A 236 8.26 -4.14 -2.74
CA HIS A 236 7.61 -3.49 -3.88
C HIS A 236 7.56 -4.35 -5.15
N ARG A 237 8.47 -5.33 -5.31
CA ARG A 237 8.44 -6.24 -6.45
C ARG A 237 7.27 -7.24 -6.44
N HIS A 238 6.59 -7.40 -5.30
CA HIS A 238 5.47 -8.34 -5.13
C HIS A 238 4.14 -7.65 -4.84
N GLU A 239 4.15 -6.35 -4.52
CA GLU A 239 2.95 -5.58 -4.20
C GLU A 239 2.53 -4.74 -5.40
N ARG A 240 1.38 -5.08 -5.99
CA ARG A 240 0.90 -4.40 -7.19
C ARG A 240 0.65 -2.89 -6.97
N ASP A 241 0.22 -2.53 -5.76
CA ASP A 241 0.04 -1.14 -5.32
C ASP A 241 1.35 -0.35 -5.19
N ALA A 242 2.50 -1.04 -5.20
CA ALA A 242 3.81 -0.41 -5.13
C ALA A 242 4.34 0.04 -6.50
N PHE A 243 3.60 -0.18 -7.60
CA PHE A 243 3.99 0.26 -8.94
C PHE A 243 4.48 1.72 -9.02
N PRO A 244 3.85 2.72 -8.35
CA PRO A 244 4.34 4.10 -8.37
C PRO A 244 5.77 4.27 -7.82
N TYR A 245 6.22 3.38 -6.93
CA TYR A 245 7.55 3.46 -6.30
C TYR A 245 8.66 2.85 -7.18
N LEU A 246 8.30 2.05 -8.19
CA LEU A 246 9.28 1.39 -9.07
C LEU A 246 10.09 2.39 -9.91
N ALA A 247 9.51 3.54 -10.24
CA ALA A 247 10.23 4.60 -10.94
C ALA A 247 11.47 5.05 -10.16
N GLU A 248 11.37 5.16 -8.84
CA GLU A 248 12.48 5.59 -7.99
C GLU A 248 13.58 4.53 -7.86
N HIS A 249 13.19 3.25 -7.86
CA HIS A 249 14.13 2.13 -7.94
C HIS A 249 14.92 2.10 -9.26
N LEU A 250 14.27 2.44 -10.38
CA LEU A 250 14.92 2.58 -11.69
C LEU A 250 15.86 3.81 -11.72
N ARG A 251 15.42 4.94 -11.16
CA ARG A 251 16.24 6.16 -11.01
C ARG A 251 17.46 5.93 -10.14
N PHE A 252 17.33 5.16 -9.06
CA PHE A 252 18.47 4.69 -8.27
C PHE A 252 19.46 3.95 -9.16
N CYS A 253 19.01 2.91 -9.86
CA CYS A 253 19.89 2.07 -10.70
C CYS A 253 20.62 2.90 -11.77
N ALA A 254 19.91 3.84 -12.40
CA ALA A 254 20.50 4.79 -13.34
C ALA A 254 21.54 5.71 -12.68
N SER A 255 21.24 6.25 -11.49
CA SER A 255 22.10 7.21 -10.80
C SER A 255 23.41 6.61 -10.29
N VAL A 256 23.46 5.29 -10.07
CA VAL A 256 24.64 4.57 -9.59
C VAL A 256 25.17 3.57 -10.62
N SER A 257 24.89 3.75 -11.92
CA SER A 257 25.40 2.88 -13.00
C SER A 257 25.15 1.37 -12.81
N GLN A 258 24.06 1.00 -12.11
CA GLN A 258 23.62 -0.38 -11.89
C GLN A 258 22.76 -0.86 -13.08
N HIS A 259 23.33 -0.86 -14.28
CA HIS A 259 22.61 -1.05 -15.54
C HIS A 259 21.82 -2.36 -15.59
N GLN A 260 22.48 -3.49 -15.33
CA GLN A 260 21.86 -4.82 -15.38
C GLN A 260 20.73 -4.99 -14.36
N ARG A 261 20.89 -4.46 -13.14
CA ARG A 261 19.82 -4.45 -12.14
C ARG A 261 18.64 -3.60 -12.59
N GLY A 262 18.89 -2.42 -13.15
CA GLY A 262 17.84 -1.56 -13.71
C GLY A 262 17.06 -2.26 -14.83
N LEU A 263 17.75 -2.92 -15.75
CA LEU A 263 17.13 -3.68 -16.84
C LEU A 263 16.31 -4.87 -16.33
N ALA A 264 16.79 -5.58 -15.29
CA ALA A 264 16.06 -6.66 -14.66
C ALA A 264 14.74 -6.18 -14.02
N ILE A 265 14.80 -5.10 -13.23
CA ILE A 265 13.61 -4.47 -12.63
C ILE A 265 12.65 -4.00 -13.74
N LEU A 266 13.18 -3.35 -14.78
CA LEU A 266 12.35 -2.88 -15.89
C LEU A 266 11.61 -4.05 -16.55
N GLY A 267 12.33 -5.11 -16.92
CA GLY A 267 11.76 -6.28 -17.57
C GLY A 267 10.71 -7.01 -16.72
N GLU A 268 10.96 -7.15 -15.42
CA GLU A 268 10.03 -7.78 -14.46
C GLU A 268 8.66 -7.07 -14.41
N HIS A 269 8.65 -5.74 -14.58
CA HIS A 269 7.47 -4.91 -14.34
C HIS A 269 6.83 -4.32 -15.61
N LEU A 270 7.22 -4.77 -16.81
CA LEU A 270 6.61 -4.33 -18.07
C LEU A 270 5.11 -4.67 -18.15
N GLU A 271 4.68 -5.81 -17.60
CA GLU A 271 3.26 -6.18 -17.57
C GLU A 271 2.44 -5.23 -16.70
N TRP A 272 2.99 -4.78 -15.56
CA TRP A 272 2.33 -3.81 -14.69
C TRP A 272 2.22 -2.44 -15.37
N PHE A 273 3.26 -2.06 -16.11
CA PHE A 273 3.27 -0.83 -16.90
C PHE A 273 2.24 -0.83 -18.04
N ASP A 274 1.93 -1.99 -18.61
CA ASP A 274 0.87 -2.09 -19.62
C ASP A 274 -0.53 -1.90 -18.99
N ARG A 275 -0.70 -2.08 -17.67
CA ARG A 275 -1.99 -1.92 -16.96
C ARG A 275 -1.92 -0.92 -15.80
N PRO A 276 -1.42 0.31 -15.98
CA PRO A 276 -1.14 1.19 -14.86
C PRO A 276 -2.44 1.66 -14.17
N TYR A 277 -2.40 1.84 -12.84
CA TYR A 277 -3.55 2.36 -12.10
C TYR A 277 -3.83 3.85 -12.39
N ASP A 278 -2.81 4.58 -12.81
CA ASP A 278 -2.89 6.00 -13.14
C ASP A 278 -1.81 6.41 -14.15
N ASP A 279 -2.08 7.50 -14.88
CA ASP A 279 -1.22 7.96 -15.97
C ASP A 279 0.07 8.62 -15.45
N ALA A 280 0.05 9.18 -14.22
CA ALA A 280 1.23 9.80 -13.64
C ALA A 280 2.30 8.76 -13.27
N SER A 281 1.89 7.66 -12.63
CA SER A 281 2.78 6.54 -12.32
C SER A 281 3.34 5.89 -13.60
N ALA A 282 2.51 5.75 -14.65
CA ALA A 282 2.96 5.25 -15.95
C ALA A 282 4.01 6.17 -16.59
N MET A 283 3.79 7.49 -16.54
CA MET A 283 4.71 8.50 -17.05
C MET A 283 6.07 8.43 -16.33
N GLU A 284 6.05 8.36 -14.99
CA GLU A 284 7.27 8.30 -14.17
C GLU A 284 8.05 7.00 -14.38
N PHE A 285 7.35 5.86 -14.42
CA PHE A 285 7.97 4.56 -14.70
C PHE A 285 8.60 4.54 -16.11
N ALA A 286 7.88 5.05 -17.12
CA ALA A 286 8.40 5.12 -18.48
C ALA A 286 9.63 6.04 -18.58
N ALA A 287 9.62 7.19 -17.91
CA ALA A 287 10.77 8.10 -17.90
C ALA A 287 12.00 7.46 -17.24
N ALA A 288 11.82 6.82 -16.09
CA ALA A 288 12.90 6.16 -15.37
C ALA A 288 13.44 4.93 -16.13
N GLY A 289 12.55 4.14 -16.75
CA GLY A 289 12.93 3.00 -17.59
C GLY A 289 13.69 3.44 -18.84
N ALA A 290 13.24 4.51 -19.51
CA ALA A 290 13.96 5.10 -20.63
C ALA A 290 15.36 5.59 -20.26
N LEU A 291 15.51 6.21 -19.09
CA LEU A 291 16.80 6.61 -18.54
C LEU A 291 17.72 5.39 -18.35
N VAL A 292 17.22 4.33 -17.71
CA VAL A 292 17.98 3.07 -17.54
C VAL A 292 18.42 2.50 -18.88
N CYS A 293 17.50 2.40 -19.86
CA CYS A 293 17.82 1.88 -21.19
C CYS A 293 18.87 2.74 -21.91
N ARG A 294 18.77 4.07 -21.83
CA ARG A 294 19.74 4.98 -22.46
C ARG A 294 21.14 4.77 -21.89
N LEU A 295 21.25 4.76 -20.57
CA LEU A 295 22.54 4.59 -19.89
C LEU A 295 23.12 3.18 -20.11
N ALA A 296 22.29 2.15 -20.08
CA ALA A 296 22.72 0.78 -20.38
C ALA A 296 23.18 0.63 -21.84
N ALA A 297 22.48 1.27 -22.79
CA ALA A 297 22.89 1.28 -24.20
C ALA A 297 24.25 1.98 -24.40
N ALA A 298 24.47 3.12 -23.72
CA ALA A 298 25.75 3.81 -23.73
C ALA A 298 26.89 2.96 -23.12
N ALA A 299 26.57 2.09 -22.16
CA ALA A 299 27.50 1.12 -21.57
C ALA A 299 27.69 -0.17 -22.41
N GLY A 300 27.08 -0.27 -23.60
CA GLY A 300 27.25 -1.40 -24.52
C GLY A 300 26.18 -2.49 -24.42
N HIS A 301 25.13 -2.30 -23.62
CA HIS A 301 24.03 -3.26 -23.47
C HIS A 301 22.83 -2.97 -24.40
N GLY A 302 23.02 -2.14 -25.43
CA GLY A 302 21.92 -1.63 -26.27
C GLY A 302 21.23 -2.70 -27.12
N ASP A 303 21.99 -3.73 -27.52
CA ASP A 303 21.52 -4.86 -28.34
C ASP A 303 20.98 -6.03 -27.50
N GLU A 304 21.13 -5.99 -26.17
CA GLU A 304 20.48 -6.96 -25.28
C GLU A 304 18.97 -6.85 -25.44
N THR A 305 18.27 -7.98 -25.34
CA THR A 305 16.83 -8.03 -25.56
C THR A 305 16.08 -8.19 -24.25
N ILE A 306 15.02 -7.40 -24.07
CA ILE A 306 14.05 -7.58 -23.00
C ILE A 306 12.75 -8.11 -23.60
N HIS A 307 12.23 -9.19 -23.02
CA HIS A 307 10.93 -9.72 -23.41
C HIS A 307 9.82 -8.76 -23.00
N ARG A 308 9.04 -8.30 -23.98
CA ARG A 308 7.83 -7.51 -23.74
C ARG A 308 6.61 -8.40 -24.03
N PRO A 309 5.79 -8.72 -23.03
CA PRO A 309 4.60 -9.55 -23.20
C PRO A 309 3.59 -8.93 -24.18
N GLU A 310 2.68 -9.76 -24.69
CA GLU A 310 1.52 -9.28 -25.47
C GLU A 310 0.60 -8.42 -24.60
N TYR A 311 0.01 -7.39 -25.20
CA TYR A 311 -0.97 -6.55 -24.51
C TYR A 311 -1.90 -5.86 -25.50
N GLY A 312 -3.21 -6.09 -25.36
CA GLY A 312 -4.19 -5.61 -26.34
C GLY A 312 -3.85 -6.13 -27.74
N ASP A 313 -3.80 -5.23 -28.72
CA ASP A 313 -3.43 -5.57 -30.10
C ASP A 313 -1.91 -5.65 -30.33
N ARG A 314 -1.08 -5.37 -29.31
CA ARG A 314 0.38 -5.41 -29.41
C ARG A 314 0.88 -6.84 -29.20
N PRO A 315 1.51 -7.48 -30.19
CA PRO A 315 2.07 -8.83 -30.02
C PRO A 315 3.25 -8.81 -29.04
N ALA A 316 3.50 -9.97 -28.43
CA ALA A 316 4.71 -10.19 -27.64
C ALA A 316 5.96 -10.04 -28.55
N ALA A 317 7.02 -9.44 -28.02
CA ALA A 317 8.25 -9.23 -28.76
C ALA A 317 9.46 -9.12 -27.83
N ASP A 318 10.58 -9.68 -28.26
CA ASP A 318 11.88 -9.39 -27.65
C ASP A 318 12.45 -8.13 -28.28
N LEU A 319 12.57 -7.07 -27.47
CA LEU A 319 12.98 -5.74 -27.94
C LEU A 319 14.42 -5.46 -27.51
N PRO A 320 15.28 -4.97 -28.42
CA PRO A 320 16.57 -4.41 -28.02
C PRO A 320 16.37 -3.31 -26.97
N VAL A 321 17.24 -3.25 -25.97
CA VAL A 321 17.21 -2.25 -24.88
C VAL A 321 17.12 -0.83 -25.43
N ALA A 322 17.88 -0.51 -26.47
CA ALA A 322 17.82 0.82 -27.11
C ALA A 322 16.44 1.14 -27.70
N THR A 323 15.80 0.14 -28.33
CA THR A 323 14.45 0.27 -28.92
C THR A 323 13.39 0.42 -27.84
N LEU A 324 13.45 -0.39 -26.77
CA LEU A 324 12.54 -0.27 -25.63
C LEU A 324 12.69 1.12 -24.97
N GLY A 325 13.93 1.58 -24.77
CA GLY A 325 14.21 2.91 -24.21
C GLY A 325 13.59 4.05 -25.02
N ALA A 326 13.67 3.99 -26.35
CA ALA A 326 13.05 4.99 -27.22
C ALA A 326 11.51 4.98 -27.12
N GLN A 327 10.89 3.79 -27.03
CA GLN A 327 9.44 3.67 -26.83
C GLN A 327 9.00 4.24 -25.49
N LEU A 328 9.72 3.92 -24.40
CA LEU A 328 9.42 4.43 -23.06
C LEU A 328 9.60 5.96 -22.99
N ALA A 329 10.64 6.50 -23.62
CA ALA A 329 10.84 7.95 -23.68
C ALA A 329 9.69 8.67 -24.41
N ALA A 330 9.21 8.09 -25.51
CA ALA A 330 8.06 8.61 -26.25
C ALA A 330 6.80 8.60 -25.39
N THR A 331 6.50 7.48 -24.72
CA THR A 331 5.34 7.38 -23.82
C THR A 331 5.41 8.39 -22.67
N ALA A 332 6.57 8.52 -22.01
CA ALA A 332 6.77 9.47 -20.93
C ALA A 332 6.55 10.92 -21.40
N THR A 333 7.10 11.27 -22.56
CA THR A 333 6.96 12.63 -23.14
C THR A 333 5.52 12.92 -23.56
N GLU A 334 4.82 11.94 -24.14
CA GLU A 334 3.42 12.08 -24.51
C GLU A 334 2.52 12.30 -23.29
N LEU A 335 2.69 11.49 -22.24
CA LEU A 335 1.93 11.63 -20.99
C LEU A 335 2.22 12.97 -20.31
N ALA A 336 3.47 13.40 -20.26
CA ALA A 336 3.86 14.70 -19.72
C ALA A 336 3.17 15.84 -20.48
N GLY A 337 3.16 15.77 -21.82
CA GLY A 337 2.46 16.74 -22.67
C GLY A 337 0.95 16.78 -22.43
N ARG A 338 0.31 15.64 -22.15
CA ARG A 338 -1.13 15.60 -21.79
C ARG A 338 -1.41 16.27 -20.45
N PHE A 339 -0.56 16.04 -19.43
CA PHE A 339 -0.69 16.75 -18.16
C PHE A 339 -0.47 18.25 -18.30
N ASP A 340 0.54 18.64 -19.06
CA ASP A 340 0.85 20.04 -19.32
C ASP A 340 -0.27 20.77 -20.08
N ALA A 341 -0.86 20.12 -21.09
CA ALA A 341 -2.05 20.62 -21.77
C ALA A 341 -3.24 20.78 -20.81
N ARG A 342 -3.44 19.83 -19.87
CA ARG A 342 -4.47 19.92 -18.84
C ARG A 342 -4.18 20.99 -17.78
N ASN A 343 -2.90 21.24 -17.47
CA ASN A 343 -2.44 22.17 -16.43
C ASN A 343 -2.34 23.61 -16.93
N GLY A 344 -2.10 23.82 -18.22
CA GLY A 344 -1.72 25.11 -18.79
C GLY A 344 -0.30 25.53 -18.41
N THR A 345 0.57 24.57 -18.13
CA THR A 345 1.98 24.75 -17.75
C THR A 345 2.85 23.79 -18.55
N ASP A 346 4.17 23.93 -18.52
CA ASP A 346 5.16 23.00 -19.08
C ASP A 346 5.96 22.25 -17.98
N HIS A 347 5.44 22.24 -16.76
CA HIS A 347 6.12 21.71 -15.59
C HIS A 347 6.41 20.21 -15.71
N GLN A 348 5.44 19.40 -16.13
CA GLN A 348 5.64 17.95 -16.22
C GLN A 348 6.62 17.61 -17.35
N SER A 349 6.54 18.27 -18.51
CA SER A 349 7.49 18.05 -19.61
C SER A 349 8.91 18.42 -19.22
N ARG A 350 9.12 19.55 -18.53
CA ARG A 350 10.46 19.91 -18.03
C ARG A 350 10.98 18.91 -16.99
N ARG A 351 10.13 18.44 -16.08
CA ARG A 351 10.50 17.45 -15.06
C ARG A 351 10.92 16.12 -15.72
N ILE A 352 10.12 15.60 -16.64
CA ILE A 352 10.41 14.37 -17.37
C ILE A 352 11.63 14.52 -18.28
N ALA A 353 11.79 15.65 -18.97
CA ALA A 353 13.00 15.92 -19.74
C ALA A 353 14.26 15.92 -18.85
N GLY A 354 14.17 16.46 -17.63
CA GLY A 354 15.24 16.42 -16.65
C GLY A 354 15.59 14.99 -16.20
N TRP A 355 14.60 14.11 -16.06
CA TRP A 355 14.85 12.69 -15.75
C TRP A 355 15.51 11.98 -16.94
N LEU A 356 14.99 12.17 -18.15
CA LEU A 356 15.53 11.53 -19.36
C LEU A 356 16.98 11.94 -19.64
N ALA A 357 17.35 13.19 -19.34
CA ALA A 357 18.68 13.75 -19.54
C ALA A 357 19.64 13.56 -18.33
N ALA A 358 19.20 12.91 -17.26
CA ALA A 358 20.03 12.73 -16.07
C ALA A 358 21.26 11.87 -16.36
N GLU A 359 22.42 12.24 -15.83
CA GLU A 359 23.64 11.43 -15.91
C GLU A 359 23.90 10.72 -14.58
N PRO A 360 24.66 9.60 -14.58
CA PRO A 360 25.03 8.92 -13.35
C PRO A 360 25.77 9.86 -12.39
N LEU A 361 25.48 9.73 -11.10
CA LEU A 361 26.16 10.50 -10.05
C LEU A 361 27.47 9.85 -9.63
N THR A 362 27.58 8.55 -9.82
CA THR A 362 28.72 7.72 -9.45
C THR A 362 28.72 6.44 -10.29
N ASP A 363 29.86 5.76 -10.29
CA ASP A 363 29.99 4.40 -10.76
C ASP A 363 29.18 3.42 -9.89
N ALA A 364 29.13 2.16 -10.33
CA ALA A 364 28.48 1.05 -9.63
C ALA A 364 28.85 0.99 -8.16
N VAL A 365 27.84 1.18 -7.29
CA VAL A 365 27.98 1.04 -5.84
C VAL A 365 27.70 -0.39 -5.43
N GLU A 366 28.38 -0.88 -4.40
CA GLU A 366 28.11 -2.21 -3.86
C GLU A 366 26.69 -2.27 -3.30
N LEU A 367 25.92 -3.26 -3.76
CA LEU A 367 24.59 -3.50 -3.23
C LEU A 367 24.70 -4.47 -2.06
N PRO A 368 24.04 -4.18 -0.93
CA PRO A 368 23.93 -5.19 0.12
C PRO A 368 23.26 -6.42 -0.46
N ALA A 369 23.66 -7.60 0.04
CA ALA A 369 23.03 -8.84 -0.37
C ALA A 369 21.51 -8.70 -0.29
N ASP A 370 20.79 -9.28 -1.25
CA ASP A 370 19.33 -9.37 -1.22
C ASP A 370 18.89 -10.45 -0.19
N GLN A 371 19.51 -10.41 0.98
CA GLN A 371 19.30 -11.24 2.14
C GLN A 371 18.76 -10.35 3.27
N PRO A 372 17.86 -10.84 4.14
CA PRO A 372 17.39 -10.08 5.30
C PRO A 372 18.58 -9.43 5.98
N ALA A 373 18.45 -8.13 6.31
CA ALA A 373 19.54 -7.40 6.94
C ALA A 373 19.87 -8.09 8.27
N THR A 374 20.92 -8.91 8.26
CA THR A 374 21.55 -9.49 9.42
C THR A 374 22.32 -8.39 10.13
N GLY A 375 21.64 -7.70 11.05
CA GLY A 375 22.31 -6.88 12.03
C GLY A 375 22.99 -7.76 13.07
N GLY A 376 24.29 -8.01 12.90
CA GLY A 376 25.18 -8.54 13.94
C GLY A 376 25.60 -10.01 13.78
N GLU A 377 26.89 -10.22 13.58
CA GLU A 377 27.60 -11.50 13.42
C GLU A 377 27.26 -12.57 14.48
N VAL A 378 26.85 -13.77 14.03
CA VAL A 378 27.41 -15.08 14.44
C VAL A 378 27.21 -16.07 13.30
N GLY A 379 28.29 -16.67 12.82
CA GLY A 379 28.31 -17.44 11.57
C GLY A 379 27.62 -18.81 11.61
N VAL A 380 26.96 -19.16 10.50
CA VAL A 380 26.62 -20.54 10.11
C VAL A 380 26.69 -20.61 8.56
N PRO A 381 27.22 -21.69 7.92
CA PRO A 381 27.45 -21.75 6.47
C PRO A 381 26.15 -21.95 5.65
N PRO A 382 26.18 -21.73 4.32
CA PRO A 382 24.97 -21.63 3.50
C PRO A 382 24.37 -23.01 3.22
N ALA A 383 23.04 -23.11 3.31
CA ALA A 383 22.27 -24.22 2.77
C ALA A 383 21.64 -23.79 1.43
N GLY A 384 21.90 -24.57 0.37
CA GLY A 384 21.41 -24.32 -0.98
C GLY A 384 19.89 -24.33 -1.09
N GLY A 385 19.37 -23.51 -2.00
CA GLY A 385 17.94 -23.40 -2.29
C GLY A 385 17.35 -24.70 -2.79
N THR A 386 16.44 -25.26 -1.99
CA THR A 386 15.38 -26.14 -2.47
C THR A 386 14.16 -25.29 -2.87
N PRO A 387 13.44 -25.66 -3.94
CA PRO A 387 12.19 -24.98 -4.32
C PRO A 387 11.18 -25.00 -3.16
N ASP A 388 10.43 -23.92 -3.00
CA ASP A 388 9.38 -23.79 -1.99
C ASP A 388 8.16 -24.63 -2.38
N VAL A 389 8.22 -25.93 -2.06
CA VAL A 389 7.20 -26.93 -2.41
C VAL A 389 6.10 -26.96 -1.36
N VAL A 390 4.85 -26.85 -1.79
CA VAL A 390 3.67 -27.04 -0.94
C VAL A 390 3.72 -28.42 -0.26
N SER A 391 3.78 -28.42 1.06
CA SER A 391 3.95 -29.60 1.89
C SER A 391 2.91 -29.64 3.01
N PRO A 392 2.62 -30.80 3.63
CA PRO A 392 1.71 -30.86 4.77
C PRO A 392 2.17 -29.92 5.91
N LEU A 393 1.23 -29.37 6.68
CA LEU A 393 1.53 -28.60 7.88
C LEU A 393 2.27 -29.49 8.91
N THR A 394 3.52 -29.15 9.22
CA THR A 394 4.32 -29.88 10.21
C THR A 394 4.74 -28.97 11.36
N LEU A 395 5.02 -29.58 12.51
CA LEU A 395 5.66 -28.91 13.63
C LEU A 395 6.98 -28.26 13.20
N GLU A 396 7.78 -28.97 12.39
CA GLU A 396 9.05 -28.48 11.85
C GLU A 396 8.87 -27.25 10.95
N GLY A 397 7.78 -27.17 10.18
CA GLY A 397 7.46 -25.98 9.39
C GLY A 397 7.14 -24.77 10.26
N ILE A 398 6.38 -24.95 11.35
CA ILE A 398 6.04 -23.88 12.30
C ILE A 398 7.31 -23.39 13.01
N THR A 399 8.14 -24.32 13.49
CA THR A 399 9.39 -23.96 14.17
C THR A 399 10.42 -23.38 13.20
N ALA A 400 10.48 -23.83 11.96
CA ALA A 400 11.31 -23.21 10.92
C ALA A 400 10.88 -21.77 10.66
N ALA A 401 9.59 -21.49 10.55
CA ALA A 401 9.07 -20.13 10.41
C ALA A 401 9.43 -19.24 11.61
N LEU A 402 9.38 -19.77 12.84
CA LEU A 402 9.80 -19.02 14.04
C LEU A 402 11.32 -18.84 14.12
N ASN A 403 12.10 -19.83 13.71
CA ASN A 403 13.56 -19.75 13.63
C ASN A 403 14.00 -18.71 12.60
N GLU A 404 13.32 -18.62 11.46
CA GLU A 404 13.56 -17.59 10.44
C GLU A 404 13.30 -16.18 10.99
N ARG A 405 12.30 -16.03 11.86
CA ARG A 405 12.02 -14.78 12.58
C ARG A 405 13.03 -14.47 13.70
N GLY A 406 13.85 -15.45 14.11
CA GLY A 406 14.74 -15.34 15.27
C GLY A 406 14.00 -15.36 16.61
N ASP A 407 12.77 -15.86 16.63
CA ASP A 407 11.92 -15.88 17.82
C ASP A 407 12.31 -17.00 18.78
N ARG A 408 12.25 -16.72 20.08
CA ARG A 408 12.40 -17.75 21.12
C ARG A 408 11.06 -18.43 21.36
N TYR A 409 11.05 -19.75 21.22
CA TYR A 409 9.89 -20.58 21.50
C TYR A 409 10.29 -21.82 22.31
N PHE A 410 9.29 -22.48 22.88
CA PHE A 410 9.37 -23.82 23.42
C PHE A 410 8.38 -24.71 22.67
N VAL A 411 8.60 -26.02 22.72
CA VAL A 411 7.64 -27.02 22.26
C VAL A 411 7.29 -27.88 23.46
N ASP A 412 6.01 -28.05 23.75
CA ASP A 412 5.57 -28.92 24.84
C ASP A 412 5.41 -30.39 24.40
N ASP A 413 5.06 -31.27 25.34
CA ASP A 413 4.92 -32.71 25.11
C ASP A 413 3.79 -33.06 24.13
N ASP A 414 2.82 -32.15 23.95
CA ASP A 414 1.70 -32.29 23.02
C ASP A 414 2.02 -31.73 21.62
N GLY A 415 3.23 -31.18 21.43
CA GLY A 415 3.70 -30.63 20.16
C GLY A 415 3.11 -29.25 19.86
N VAL A 416 2.70 -28.50 20.88
CA VAL A 416 2.29 -27.10 20.79
C VAL A 416 3.54 -26.23 20.84
N VAL A 417 3.64 -25.28 19.92
CA VAL A 417 4.76 -24.33 19.89
C VAL A 417 4.36 -23.05 20.61
N GLY A 418 4.99 -22.76 21.74
CA GLY A 418 4.68 -21.60 22.57
C GLY A 418 5.81 -20.59 22.62
N GLY A 419 5.48 -19.30 22.73
CA GLY A 419 6.48 -18.25 22.93
C GLY A 419 5.88 -16.99 23.56
N LYS A 420 6.75 -16.04 23.89
CA LYS A 420 6.37 -14.74 24.46
C LYS A 420 6.91 -13.60 23.60
N TRP A 421 6.01 -12.70 23.19
CA TRP A 421 6.27 -11.54 22.36
C TRP A 421 5.67 -10.30 23.01
N GLY A 422 6.50 -9.51 23.72
CA GLY A 422 6.01 -8.37 24.49
C GLY A 422 5.01 -8.81 25.57
N HIS A 423 3.80 -8.25 25.53
CA HIS A 423 2.69 -8.61 26.41
C HIS A 423 1.89 -9.83 25.94
N ALA A 424 2.22 -10.43 24.80
CA ALA A 424 1.53 -11.58 24.25
C ALA A 424 2.25 -12.90 24.57
N VAL A 425 1.50 -13.89 25.03
CA VAL A 425 1.89 -15.31 24.98
C VAL A 425 1.14 -15.95 23.83
N ILE A 426 1.85 -16.52 22.86
CA ILE A 426 1.21 -17.10 21.66
C ILE A 426 1.56 -18.58 21.58
N HIS A 427 0.54 -19.39 21.32
CA HIS A 427 0.64 -20.83 21.07
C HIS A 427 0.22 -21.13 19.63
N PHE A 428 1.01 -21.97 18.96
CA PHE A 428 0.69 -22.53 17.65
C PHE A 428 0.41 -24.01 17.81
N GLU A 429 -0.80 -24.40 17.48
CA GLU A 429 -1.32 -25.76 17.56
C GLU A 429 -1.68 -26.25 16.16
N ARG A 430 -1.57 -27.57 15.96
CA ARG A 430 -2.09 -28.23 14.77
C ARG A 430 -3.36 -28.97 15.18
N LEU A 431 -4.51 -28.50 14.71
CA LEU A 431 -5.81 -29.05 15.12
C LEU A 431 -6.36 -30.06 14.11
N GLY A 432 -7.29 -30.89 14.59
CA GLY A 432 -7.96 -31.95 13.84
C GLY A 432 -7.21 -33.28 13.87
N GLU A 433 -7.93 -34.37 13.55
CA GLU A 433 -7.36 -35.75 13.54
C GLU A 433 -6.15 -35.88 12.62
N GLN A 434 -6.15 -35.12 11.52
CA GLN A 434 -5.06 -35.10 10.54
C GLN A 434 -4.07 -33.95 10.75
N GLN A 435 -4.24 -33.14 11.81
CA GLN A 435 -3.31 -32.07 12.20
C GLN A 435 -3.09 -31.02 11.07
N ARG A 436 -4.16 -30.69 10.33
CA ARG A 436 -4.10 -29.85 9.11
C ARG A 436 -4.56 -28.41 9.32
N VAL A 437 -5.05 -28.06 10.50
CA VAL A 437 -5.46 -26.69 10.81
C VAL A 437 -4.38 -26.03 11.64
N LEU A 438 -3.80 -24.93 11.16
CA LEU A 438 -2.92 -24.09 11.97
C LEU A 438 -3.78 -23.22 12.87
N HIS A 439 -3.74 -23.45 14.18
CA HIS A 439 -4.42 -22.63 15.17
C HIS A 439 -3.40 -21.81 15.94
N SER A 440 -3.52 -20.48 15.85
CA SER A 440 -2.67 -19.54 16.58
C SER A 440 -3.51 -18.88 17.66
N ARG A 441 -3.15 -19.10 18.93
CA ARG A 441 -3.87 -18.57 20.08
C ARG A 441 -2.99 -17.61 20.86
N VAL A 442 -3.48 -16.40 21.06
CA VAL A 442 -2.83 -15.31 21.76
C VAL A 442 -3.50 -15.13 23.11
N LEU A 443 -2.70 -15.01 24.17
CA LEU A 443 -3.13 -14.66 25.51
C LEU A 443 -2.42 -13.36 25.91
N ALA A 444 -3.18 -12.32 26.25
CA ALA A 444 -2.58 -11.13 26.83
C ALA A 444 -2.11 -11.42 28.26
N ASP A 445 -0.94 -10.89 28.63
CA ASP A 445 -0.37 -11.02 29.98
C ASP A 445 -1.23 -10.35 31.05
N ARG A 446 -1.87 -9.22 30.71
CA ARG A 446 -2.67 -8.44 31.66
C ARG A 446 -3.94 -9.20 32.04
N ARG A 447 -4.16 -9.36 33.35
CA ARG A 447 -5.37 -9.92 33.94
C ARG A 447 -6.29 -8.80 34.41
N LEU A 448 -7.59 -8.93 34.16
CA LEU A 448 -8.61 -8.03 34.70
C LEU A 448 -9.39 -8.75 35.81
N PRO A 449 -9.85 -8.06 36.86
CA PRO A 449 -10.77 -8.65 37.82
C PRO A 449 -12.12 -8.99 37.16
N ALA A 450 -12.79 -10.04 37.65
CA ALA A 450 -14.06 -10.54 37.09
C ALA A 450 -15.20 -9.49 37.04
N ASP A 451 -15.17 -8.49 37.92
CA ASP A 451 -16.15 -7.39 37.93
C ASP A 451 -15.99 -6.42 36.74
N ARG A 452 -14.88 -6.47 36.00
CA ARG A 452 -14.65 -5.69 34.75
C ARG A 452 -15.07 -6.43 33.47
N LEU A 453 -15.87 -7.48 33.56
CA LEU A 453 -16.32 -8.28 32.41
C LEU A 453 -16.98 -7.45 31.30
N ALA A 454 -17.83 -6.48 31.67
CA ALA A 454 -18.50 -5.62 30.70
C ALA A 454 -17.53 -4.71 29.92
N GLU A 455 -16.40 -4.35 30.53
CA GLU A 455 -15.35 -3.60 29.85
C GLU A 455 -14.51 -4.49 28.94
N ALA A 456 -14.14 -5.68 29.41
CA ALA A 456 -13.44 -6.66 28.62
C ALA A 456 -14.23 -7.01 27.34
N TYR A 457 -15.56 -7.20 27.45
CA TYR A 457 -16.40 -7.42 26.27
C TYR A 457 -16.47 -6.21 25.34
N ARG A 458 -16.55 -4.98 25.87
CA ARG A 458 -16.52 -3.78 25.02
C ARG A 458 -15.21 -3.69 24.24
N PHE A 459 -14.09 -3.95 24.89
CA PHE A 459 -12.79 -4.01 24.21
C PHE A 459 -12.78 -5.09 23.13
N CYS A 460 -13.17 -6.34 23.44
CA CYS A 460 -13.17 -7.42 22.45
C CYS A 460 -14.11 -7.11 21.27
N ASN A 461 -15.27 -6.51 21.53
CA ASN A 461 -16.22 -6.15 20.47
C ASN A 461 -15.67 -5.03 19.58
N SER A 462 -15.04 -3.99 20.14
CA SER A 462 -14.37 -2.95 19.35
C SER A 462 -13.21 -3.55 18.55
N TRP A 463 -12.38 -4.37 19.20
CA TRP A 463 -11.26 -5.04 18.52
C TRP A 463 -11.73 -5.88 17.33
N ASN A 464 -12.75 -6.71 17.52
CA ASN A 464 -13.30 -7.56 16.45
C ASN A 464 -14.04 -6.78 15.36
N HIS A 465 -14.51 -5.57 15.68
CA HIS A 465 -15.09 -4.67 14.70
C HIS A 465 -14.01 -3.98 13.86
N ASP A 466 -12.94 -3.50 14.51
CA ASP A 466 -11.92 -2.64 13.92
C ASP A 466 -10.74 -3.42 13.31
N ARG A 467 -10.54 -4.68 13.71
CA ARG A 467 -9.40 -5.52 13.32
C ARG A 467 -9.87 -6.89 12.83
N LEU A 468 -9.30 -7.33 11.71
CA LEU A 468 -9.60 -8.63 11.10
C LEU A 468 -9.13 -9.82 11.95
N LEU A 469 -8.00 -9.66 12.65
CA LEU A 469 -7.40 -10.71 13.46
C LEU A 469 -6.48 -10.14 14.56
N PRO A 470 -6.30 -10.85 15.69
CA PRO A 470 -7.01 -12.08 16.05
C PRO A 470 -8.46 -11.80 16.44
N LYS A 471 -9.33 -12.82 16.33
CA LYS A 471 -10.68 -12.77 16.90
C LYS A 471 -10.57 -12.78 18.42
N ALA A 472 -10.84 -11.65 19.05
CA ALA A 472 -10.74 -11.40 20.47
C ALA A 472 -11.95 -11.92 21.24
N TYR A 473 -11.70 -12.46 22.43
CA TYR A 473 -12.72 -12.90 23.37
C TYR A 473 -12.19 -12.89 24.80
N VAL A 474 -13.11 -12.94 25.75
CA VAL A 474 -12.80 -13.00 27.18
C VAL A 474 -12.84 -14.47 27.64
N HIS A 475 -11.79 -14.90 28.32
CA HIS A 475 -11.72 -16.19 28.99
C HIS A 475 -11.77 -15.96 30.51
N ASP A 476 -12.87 -16.35 31.14
CA ASP A 476 -13.01 -16.37 32.60
C ASP A 476 -12.36 -17.64 33.14
N THR A 477 -11.35 -17.48 34.00
CA THR A 477 -10.60 -18.60 34.58
C THR A 477 -11.35 -19.29 35.72
N GLY A 478 -12.47 -18.72 36.18
CA GLY A 478 -13.19 -19.16 37.38
C GLY A 478 -12.48 -18.84 38.69
N SER A 479 -11.30 -18.20 38.65
CA SER A 479 -10.51 -17.79 39.83
C SER A 479 -10.68 -16.32 40.19
N GLY A 480 -11.68 -15.64 39.63
CA GLY A 480 -11.93 -14.21 39.83
C GLY A 480 -11.13 -13.29 38.89
N GLU A 481 -10.44 -13.86 37.91
CA GLU A 481 -9.66 -13.13 36.90
C GLU A 481 -10.18 -13.43 35.49
N LEU A 482 -10.09 -12.41 34.63
CA LEU A 482 -10.40 -12.48 33.21
C LEU A 482 -9.13 -12.36 32.40
N ILE A 483 -9.02 -13.22 31.40
CA ILE A 483 -7.96 -13.20 30.40
C ILE A 483 -8.56 -12.75 29.08
N LEU A 484 -8.02 -11.68 28.50
CA LEU A 484 -8.33 -11.34 27.12
C LEU A 484 -7.45 -12.19 26.21
N ALA A 485 -8.10 -12.94 25.35
CA ALA A 485 -7.48 -13.87 24.42
C ALA A 485 -7.89 -13.54 23.00
N GLY A 486 -7.08 -13.96 22.03
CA GLY A 486 -7.40 -13.89 20.62
C GLY A 486 -7.04 -15.19 19.93
N ASP A 487 -7.77 -15.58 18.89
CA ASP A 487 -7.38 -16.71 18.05
C ASP A 487 -7.55 -16.45 16.55
N VAL A 488 -6.74 -17.18 15.78
CA VAL A 488 -6.85 -17.31 14.32
C VAL A 488 -6.67 -18.78 13.98
N SER A 489 -7.53 -19.31 13.13
CA SER A 489 -7.42 -20.67 12.62
C SER A 489 -7.39 -20.65 11.10
N THR A 490 -6.44 -21.38 10.51
CA THR A 490 -6.31 -21.50 9.04
C THR A 490 -6.34 -22.97 8.67
N ASP A 491 -7.29 -23.35 7.83
CA ASP A 491 -7.35 -24.70 7.27
C ASP A 491 -6.31 -24.85 6.14
N LEU A 492 -5.36 -25.76 6.34
CA LEU A 492 -4.29 -26.08 5.40
C LEU A 492 -4.43 -27.53 4.91
N ALA A 493 -5.67 -27.99 4.72
CA ALA A 493 -6.02 -29.34 4.26
C ALA A 493 -5.24 -29.81 3.02
N TYR A 494 -4.88 -28.88 2.14
CA TYR A 494 -4.17 -29.14 0.87
C TYR A 494 -2.66 -28.85 0.93
N GLY A 495 -2.12 -28.60 2.12
CA GLY A 495 -0.72 -28.25 2.35
C GLY A 495 -0.46 -26.74 2.32
N VAL A 496 0.78 -26.39 2.66
CA VAL A 496 1.27 -25.01 2.79
C VAL A 496 2.72 -24.97 2.33
N SER A 497 3.11 -23.95 1.57
CA SER A 497 4.52 -23.68 1.28
C SER A 497 5.22 -23.08 2.50
N GLY A 498 6.55 -23.14 2.54
CA GLY A 498 7.33 -22.51 3.60
C GLY A 498 7.05 -21.00 3.68
N ALA A 499 6.99 -20.30 2.55
CA ALA A 499 6.69 -18.87 2.52
C ALA A 499 5.26 -18.55 3.02
N GLN A 500 4.26 -19.36 2.65
CA GLN A 500 2.88 -19.18 3.14
C GLN A 500 2.80 -19.44 4.65
N LEU A 501 3.45 -20.49 5.15
CA LEU A 501 3.44 -20.80 6.58
C LEU A 501 4.15 -19.69 7.38
N ALA A 502 5.28 -19.19 6.88
CA ALA A 502 5.97 -18.05 7.45
C ALA A 502 5.08 -16.80 7.48
N ALA A 503 4.34 -16.51 6.41
CA ALA A 503 3.40 -15.39 6.37
C ALA A 503 2.27 -15.53 7.43
N LEU A 504 1.71 -16.73 7.61
CA LEU A 504 0.68 -16.99 8.61
C LEU A 504 1.20 -16.84 10.04
N VAL A 505 2.38 -17.40 10.33
CA VAL A 505 3.04 -17.27 11.63
C VAL A 505 3.41 -15.80 11.90
N ASN A 506 3.96 -15.10 10.90
CA ASN A 506 4.29 -13.67 11.00
C ASN A 506 3.06 -12.83 11.34
N ALA A 507 1.96 -13.04 10.62
CA ALA A 507 0.70 -12.32 10.86
C ALA A 507 0.22 -12.56 12.29
N ALA A 508 0.13 -13.83 12.72
CA ALA A 508 -0.32 -14.19 14.05
C ALA A 508 0.53 -13.55 15.17
N VAL A 509 1.87 -13.54 15.02
CA VAL A 509 2.75 -12.90 16.02
C VAL A 509 2.55 -11.39 16.06
N ILE A 510 2.56 -10.72 14.91
CA ILE A 510 2.47 -9.24 14.84
C ILE A 510 1.13 -8.77 15.41
N THR A 511 0.02 -9.34 14.94
CA THR A 511 -1.31 -8.92 15.39
C THR A 511 -1.61 -9.39 16.80
N GLY A 512 -1.04 -10.52 17.21
CA GLY A 512 -1.14 -11.00 18.59
C GLY A 512 -0.42 -10.07 19.58
N ALA A 513 0.77 -9.60 19.23
CA ALA A 513 1.48 -8.59 20.01
C ALA A 513 0.69 -7.28 20.09
N GLN A 514 0.19 -6.77 18.96
CA GLN A 514 -0.65 -5.56 18.93
C GLN A 514 -1.92 -5.69 19.77
N PHE A 515 -2.57 -6.85 19.72
CA PHE A 515 -3.73 -7.16 20.58
C PHE A 515 -3.35 -7.08 22.05
N ALA A 516 -2.27 -7.75 22.45
CA ALA A 516 -1.86 -7.77 23.85
C ALA A 516 -1.37 -6.41 24.35
N ASP A 517 -0.73 -5.61 23.50
CA ASP A 517 -0.32 -4.24 23.81
C ASP A 517 -1.57 -3.35 24.04
N ALA A 518 -2.58 -3.45 23.18
CA ALA A 518 -3.84 -2.73 23.35
C ALA A 518 -4.60 -3.17 24.62
N VAL A 519 -4.56 -4.47 24.97
CA VAL A 519 -5.09 -4.96 26.25
C VAL A 519 -4.30 -4.37 27.42
N ALA A 520 -2.97 -4.29 27.29
CA ALA A 520 -2.10 -3.73 28.32
C ALA A 520 -2.38 -2.25 28.61
N GLU A 521 -2.98 -1.51 27.67
CA GLU A 521 -3.35 -0.09 27.78
C GLU A 521 -4.76 0.17 28.36
N LEU A 522 -5.57 -0.87 28.64
CA LEU A 522 -6.90 -0.68 29.23
C LEU A 522 -6.83 0.13 30.54
N PRO A 523 -7.83 0.97 30.88
CA PRO A 523 -7.75 1.84 32.05
C PRO A 523 -7.71 1.10 33.41
#